data_AF-A0A815BT49-F1
#
_entry.id   AF-A0A815BT49-F1
#
_cell.length_a   1.000
_cell.length_b   1.000
_cell.length_c   1.000
_cell.angle_alpha   90.00
_cell.angle_beta   90.00
_cell.angle_gamma   90.00
#
_symmetry.space_group_name_H-M   'P 1'
#
loop_
_entity.id
_entity.type
_entity.pdbx_description
1 polymer ?
#
loop_
_entity_poly.entity_id
_entity_poly.type
_entity_poly.pdbx_seq_one_letter_code
_entity_poly.pdbx_strand_id
1 'polypeptide(L)'
;MVHQPCLKFGFAVSILVGLLSIAGITVLVVLWQTKLTPFQDYAVVVDAGSTHSKIFIYTWPADKSDGLGLTSRVTQVRSCTPAGGAITTITDPTETNVEKYFNSSMHSCIDDIPANRKDRALIFLGGTAGLRLFEMKNSSYTNALLNGTRAYFSTLGLLFRAPESQVRIISGSEEGLSGWISANMLMGELFKNNKPLETYGVSDMGGASTQLSFISPDALYHRFNMSLFNTDYETYSHSYLCYGAEQFRYVYLGQMINAMNGSQLINDPCLQNGYTQDFTYNNIFSLPCVQNRSAPLPYINTSSTFTFIGTGNYSACSNFVQNRYDTSVCTTPTCSFDNVYQPKPIASTLKFIAISAWYSTFHT
;
A
#
# COMPACT_ATOMS: atom_id res chain seq x y z
N MET A 1 89.34 -16.53 -8.78
CA MET A 1 88.26 -15.71 -9.36
C MET A 1 86.98 -16.55 -9.48
N VAL A 2 86.28 -16.84 -8.38
CA VAL A 2 85.04 -17.66 -8.42
C VAL A 2 84.08 -17.19 -7.32
N HIS A 3 83.59 -15.94 -7.34
CA HIS A 3 82.60 -15.47 -6.35
C HIS A 3 81.53 -14.50 -6.91
N GLN A 4 81.49 -14.24 -8.23
CA GLN A 4 80.51 -13.34 -8.84
C GLN A 4 79.10 -13.91 -9.18
N PRO A 5 78.87 -15.22 -9.40
CA PRO A 5 77.54 -15.69 -9.82
C PRO A 5 76.50 -15.69 -8.70
N CYS A 6 76.91 -15.94 -7.45
CA CYS A 6 75.99 -15.97 -6.30
C CYS A 6 75.38 -14.61 -5.98
N LEU A 7 76.13 -13.51 -6.15
CA LEU A 7 75.67 -12.17 -5.84
C LEU A 7 74.60 -11.69 -6.85
N LYS A 8 74.81 -11.99 -8.15
CA LYS A 8 73.83 -11.67 -9.21
C LYS A 8 72.55 -12.49 -9.07
N PHE A 9 72.67 -13.75 -8.66
CA PHE A 9 71.52 -14.62 -8.39
C PHE A 9 70.71 -14.13 -7.19
N GLY A 10 71.37 -13.79 -6.08
CA GLY A 10 70.71 -13.21 -4.91
C GLY A 10 69.98 -11.90 -5.21
N PHE A 11 70.60 -11.02 -6.00
CA PHE A 11 69.99 -9.75 -6.41
C PHE A 11 68.75 -9.95 -7.31
N ALA A 12 68.81 -10.89 -8.25
CA ALA A 12 67.67 -11.24 -9.10
C ALA A 12 66.49 -11.84 -8.30
N VAL A 13 66.78 -12.69 -7.31
CA VAL A 13 65.77 -13.25 -6.41
C VAL A 13 65.13 -12.16 -5.55
N SER A 14 65.91 -11.22 -5.00
CA SER A 14 65.37 -10.09 -4.22
C SER A 14 64.47 -9.18 -5.05
N ILE A 15 64.83 -8.90 -6.31
CA ILE A 15 63.98 -8.13 -7.23
C ILE A 15 62.68 -8.87 -7.50
N LEU A 16 62.74 -10.19 -7.76
CA LEU A 16 61.55 -10.99 -8.05
C LEU A 16 60.60 -11.03 -6.85
N VAL A 17 61.12 -11.23 -5.63
CA VAL A 17 60.33 -11.19 -4.39
C VAL A 17 59.71 -9.81 -4.16
N GLY A 18 60.47 -8.73 -4.40
CA GLY A 18 59.96 -7.37 -4.34
C GLY A 18 58.80 -7.11 -5.32
N LEU A 19 58.94 -7.53 -6.58
CA LEU A 19 57.90 -7.39 -7.60
C LEU A 19 56.64 -8.20 -7.27
N LEU A 20 56.78 -9.43 -6.78
CA LEU A 20 55.66 -10.27 -6.34
C LEU A 20 54.94 -9.65 -5.13
N SER A 21 55.69 -9.03 -4.22
CA SER A 21 55.14 -8.37 -3.04
C SER A 21 54.33 -7.13 -3.44
N ILE A 22 54.86 -6.31 -4.36
CA ILE A 22 54.17 -5.14 -4.91
C ILE A 22 52.92 -5.57 -5.67
N ALA A 23 52.99 -6.62 -6.49
CA ALA A 23 51.83 -7.15 -7.20
C ALA A 23 50.75 -7.65 -6.22
N GLY A 24 51.15 -8.38 -5.16
CA GLY A 24 50.25 -8.84 -4.11
C GLY A 24 49.56 -7.70 -3.36
N ILE A 25 50.32 -6.67 -2.95
CA ILE A 25 49.78 -5.46 -2.32
C ILE A 25 48.83 -4.73 -3.28
N THR A 26 49.19 -4.62 -4.56
CA THR A 26 48.35 -3.96 -5.56
C THR A 26 47.04 -4.72 -5.75
N VAL A 27 47.06 -6.05 -5.81
CA VAL A 27 45.85 -6.88 -5.87
C VAL A 27 45.00 -6.71 -4.60
N LEU A 28 45.61 -6.67 -3.41
CA LEU A 28 44.87 -6.44 -2.16
C LEU A 28 44.24 -5.04 -2.11
N VAL A 29 44.97 -4.00 -2.54
CA VAL A 29 44.46 -2.64 -2.62
C VAL A 29 43.35 -2.55 -3.67
N VAL A 30 43.50 -3.19 -4.83
CA VAL A 30 42.45 -3.26 -5.84
C VAL A 30 41.23 -4.00 -5.30
N LEU A 31 41.38 -5.17 -4.67
CA LEU A 31 40.25 -5.90 -4.08
C LEU A 31 39.56 -5.11 -2.95
N TRP A 32 40.33 -4.33 -2.20
CA TRP A 32 39.81 -3.46 -1.14
C TRP A 32 39.13 -2.20 -1.70
N GLN A 33 39.62 -1.63 -2.80
CA GLN A 33 39.07 -0.44 -3.45
C GLN A 33 37.97 -0.75 -4.46
N THR A 34 37.95 -1.95 -5.06
CA THR A 34 36.82 -2.44 -5.83
C THR A 34 35.71 -2.74 -4.83
N LYS A 35 34.90 -1.72 -4.52
CA LYS A 35 33.60 -1.94 -3.91
C LYS A 35 32.84 -2.89 -4.84
N LEU A 36 32.82 -4.18 -4.51
CA LEU A 36 31.88 -5.11 -5.12
C LEU A 36 30.50 -4.53 -4.83
N THR A 37 29.85 -3.97 -5.85
CA THR A 37 28.48 -3.48 -5.71
C THR A 37 27.65 -4.63 -5.16
N PRO A 38 26.98 -4.46 -4.02
CA PRO A 38 26.21 -5.55 -3.44
C PRO A 38 25.20 -6.01 -4.47
N PHE A 39 25.03 -7.32 -4.56
CA PHE A 39 23.95 -7.88 -5.34
C PHE A 39 22.62 -7.28 -4.89
N GLN A 40 21.70 -7.11 -5.83
CA GLN A 40 20.37 -6.59 -5.52
C GLN A 40 19.42 -7.76 -5.20
N ASP A 41 18.62 -7.58 -4.16
CA ASP A 41 17.44 -8.41 -3.88
C ASP A 41 16.18 -7.69 -4.37
N TYR A 42 15.10 -8.47 -4.53
CA TYR A 42 13.86 -7.99 -5.14
C TYR A 42 12.64 -8.47 -4.37
N ALA A 43 11.57 -7.67 -4.41
CA ALA A 43 10.24 -8.08 -3.98
C ALA A 43 9.18 -7.61 -4.98
N VAL A 44 8.21 -8.46 -5.19
CA VAL A 44 6.98 -8.18 -5.92
C VAL A 44 5.88 -7.97 -4.90
N VAL A 45 5.21 -6.82 -4.95
CA VAL A 45 4.07 -6.52 -4.09
C VAL A 45 2.86 -6.24 -4.96
N VAL A 46 1.81 -7.03 -4.79
CA VAL A 46 0.51 -6.83 -5.42
C VAL A 46 -0.40 -6.15 -4.43
N ASP A 47 -0.70 -4.88 -4.69
CA ASP A 47 -1.75 -4.14 -3.99
C ASP A 47 -3.08 -4.48 -4.65
N ALA A 48 -3.92 -5.25 -3.96
CA ALA A 48 -5.25 -5.64 -4.43
C ALA A 48 -6.30 -4.67 -3.85
N GLY A 49 -6.38 -3.50 -4.48
CA GLY A 49 -7.31 -2.42 -4.17
C GLY A 49 -8.77 -2.73 -4.52
N SER A 50 -9.69 -1.86 -4.05
CA SER A 50 -11.13 -1.99 -4.31
C SER A 50 -11.52 -1.76 -5.77
N THR A 51 -10.77 -0.94 -6.49
CA THR A 51 -11.10 -0.50 -7.86
C THR A 51 -10.16 -1.13 -8.88
N HIS A 52 -8.90 -1.32 -8.51
CA HIS A 52 -7.85 -1.88 -9.35
C HIS A 52 -6.84 -2.65 -8.50
N SER A 53 -6.16 -3.62 -9.11
CA SER A 53 -4.93 -4.17 -8.55
C SER A 53 -3.71 -3.51 -9.19
N LYS A 54 -2.59 -3.43 -8.47
CA LYS A 54 -1.32 -2.93 -9.01
C LYS A 54 -0.15 -3.77 -8.52
N ILE A 55 0.72 -4.14 -9.46
CA ILE A 55 1.92 -4.94 -9.20
C ILE A 55 3.10 -3.99 -9.14
N PHE A 56 3.88 -4.04 -8.07
CA PHE A 56 5.09 -3.25 -7.88
C PHE A 56 6.30 -4.15 -7.75
N ILE A 57 7.39 -3.79 -8.43
CA ILE A 57 8.69 -4.44 -8.30
C ILE A 57 9.60 -3.49 -7.55
N TYR A 58 10.09 -3.94 -6.40
CA TYR A 58 11.03 -3.22 -5.56
C TYR A 58 12.38 -3.91 -5.53
N THR A 59 13.44 -3.13 -5.35
CA THR A 59 14.80 -3.65 -5.20
C THR A 59 15.59 -2.91 -4.12
N TRP A 60 16.57 -3.59 -3.53
CA TRP A 60 17.50 -3.04 -2.56
C TRP A 60 18.84 -3.82 -2.57
N PRO A 61 19.96 -3.21 -2.15
CA PRO A 61 21.21 -3.92 -1.90
C PRO A 61 21.05 -5.05 -0.87
N ALA A 62 21.50 -6.27 -1.20
CA ALA A 62 21.30 -7.47 -0.39
C ALA A 62 21.99 -7.42 0.99
N ASP A 63 23.09 -6.67 1.10
CA ASP A 63 23.76 -6.38 2.37
C ASP A 63 23.04 -5.31 3.21
N LYS A 64 21.94 -4.77 2.69
CA LYS A 64 21.11 -3.71 3.28
C LYS A 64 21.92 -2.45 3.63
N SER A 65 23.07 -2.26 2.98
CA SER A 65 23.97 -1.11 3.15
C SER A 65 24.00 -0.28 1.87
N ASP A 66 23.95 1.04 2.01
CA ASP A 66 24.09 1.97 0.90
C ASP A 66 25.55 2.11 0.39
N GLY A 67 26.45 1.24 0.87
CA GLY A 67 27.88 1.29 0.58
C GLY A 67 28.64 2.33 1.41
N LEU A 68 27.97 3.05 2.32
CA LEU A 68 28.51 3.94 3.35
C LEU A 68 28.24 3.45 4.78
N GLY A 69 27.57 2.30 4.94
CA GLY A 69 27.21 1.74 6.25
C GLY A 69 25.89 2.26 6.81
N LEU A 70 25.09 2.98 6.00
CA LEU A 70 23.73 3.37 6.34
C LEU A 70 22.74 2.37 5.74
N THR A 71 21.56 2.24 6.34
CA THR A 71 20.57 1.28 5.85
C THR A 71 20.05 1.68 4.47
N SER A 72 20.12 0.74 3.52
CA SER A 72 19.72 0.97 2.13
C SER A 72 18.26 1.36 1.98
N ARG A 73 18.03 2.28 1.04
CA ARG A 73 16.69 2.63 0.58
C ARG A 73 16.16 1.58 -0.40
N VAL A 74 14.90 1.22 -0.23
CA VAL A 74 14.15 0.43 -1.23
C VAL A 74 13.83 1.34 -2.41
N THR A 75 14.06 0.84 -3.63
CA THR A 75 13.79 1.54 -4.88
C THR A 75 12.72 0.81 -5.66
N GLN A 76 11.74 1.54 -6.21
CA GLN A 76 10.77 0.97 -7.14
C GLN A 76 11.41 0.86 -8.54
N VAL A 77 11.42 -0.35 -9.08
CA VAL A 77 11.93 -0.65 -10.43
C VAL A 77 10.84 -0.38 -11.47
N ARG A 78 9.65 -0.96 -11.25
CA ARG A 78 8.53 -0.90 -12.17
C ARG A 78 7.20 -1.05 -11.43
N SER A 79 6.12 -0.57 -12.05
CA SER A 79 4.76 -0.99 -11.71
C SER A 79 3.99 -1.45 -12.94
N CYS A 80 3.13 -2.46 -12.79
CA CYS A 80 2.23 -2.97 -13.83
C CYS A 80 0.79 -3.03 -13.30
N THR A 81 -0.20 -2.90 -14.19
CA THR A 81 -1.61 -2.91 -13.82
C THR A 81 -2.33 -4.02 -14.61
N PRO A 82 -2.91 -5.04 -13.93
CA PRO A 82 -3.79 -5.99 -14.58
C PRO A 82 -4.98 -5.29 -15.24
N ALA A 83 -5.36 -5.73 -16.45
CA ALA A 83 -6.43 -5.07 -17.21
C ALA A 83 -7.84 -5.28 -16.62
N GLY A 84 -8.03 -6.30 -15.77
CA GLY A 84 -9.35 -6.71 -15.26
C GLY A 84 -9.93 -5.85 -14.13
N GLY A 85 -9.31 -4.71 -13.78
CA GLY A 85 -9.76 -3.89 -12.65
C GLY A 85 -9.44 -4.55 -11.31
N ALA A 86 -10.35 -4.50 -10.33
CA ALA A 86 -10.17 -5.14 -9.03
C ALA A 86 -10.12 -6.67 -9.13
N ILE A 87 -9.38 -7.35 -8.24
CA ILE A 87 -9.29 -8.82 -8.25
C ILE A 87 -10.64 -9.52 -8.03
N THR A 88 -11.61 -8.83 -7.39
CA THR A 88 -12.97 -9.34 -7.15
C THR A 88 -13.85 -9.40 -8.40
N THR A 89 -13.36 -8.96 -9.58
CA THR A 89 -14.08 -9.08 -10.85
C THR A 89 -13.94 -10.45 -11.50
N ILE A 90 -13.01 -11.27 -11.02
CA ILE A 90 -12.93 -12.69 -11.38
C ILE A 90 -14.28 -13.31 -10.99
N THR A 91 -14.90 -14.07 -11.90
CA THR A 91 -16.25 -14.65 -11.69
C THR A 91 -16.19 -16.09 -11.18
N ASP A 92 -15.13 -16.83 -11.50
CA ASP A 92 -14.85 -18.17 -11.01
C ASP A 92 -13.38 -18.24 -10.53
N PRO A 93 -13.11 -18.32 -9.23
CA PRO A 93 -11.79 -18.07 -8.65
C PRO A 93 -10.86 -19.30 -8.70
N THR A 94 -10.85 -20.01 -9.83
CA THR A 94 -9.89 -21.10 -10.09
C THR A 94 -8.49 -20.55 -10.35
N GLU A 95 -7.46 -21.37 -10.14
CA GLU A 95 -6.07 -21.03 -10.48
C GLU A 95 -5.96 -20.50 -11.92
N THR A 96 -6.57 -21.18 -12.89
CA THR A 96 -6.56 -20.79 -14.31
C THR A 96 -7.13 -19.40 -14.55
N ASN A 97 -8.21 -19.03 -13.87
CA ASN A 97 -8.84 -17.72 -14.06
C ASN A 97 -8.07 -16.61 -13.33
N VAL A 98 -7.48 -16.93 -12.18
CA VAL A 98 -6.57 -15.99 -11.49
C VAL A 98 -5.30 -15.77 -12.32
N GLU A 99 -4.73 -16.84 -12.88
CA GLU A 99 -3.65 -16.75 -13.85
C GLU A 99 -4.08 -15.84 -15.00
N LYS A 100 -5.19 -16.12 -15.68
CA LYS A 100 -5.67 -15.31 -16.82
C LYS A 100 -5.79 -13.82 -16.47
N TYR A 101 -6.22 -13.49 -15.26
CA TYR A 101 -6.30 -12.11 -14.77
C TYR A 101 -4.92 -11.45 -14.64
N PHE A 102 -3.93 -12.16 -14.07
CA PHE A 102 -2.60 -11.61 -13.82
C PHE A 102 -1.61 -11.76 -14.98
N ASN A 103 -1.72 -12.82 -15.79
CA ASN A 103 -0.64 -13.44 -16.56
C ASN A 103 0.18 -12.42 -17.38
N SER A 104 -0.49 -11.63 -18.22
CA SER A 104 0.18 -10.65 -19.09
C SER A 104 0.93 -9.59 -18.28
N SER A 105 0.27 -9.01 -17.27
CA SER A 105 0.85 -7.96 -16.43
C SER A 105 1.93 -8.48 -15.48
N MET A 106 1.77 -9.69 -14.96
CA MET A 106 2.71 -10.31 -14.02
C MET A 106 4.01 -10.69 -14.73
N HIS A 107 3.95 -11.44 -15.84
CA HIS A 107 5.14 -11.81 -16.60
C HIS A 107 5.92 -10.58 -17.06
N SER A 108 5.21 -9.59 -17.63
CA SER A 108 5.84 -8.33 -18.05
C SER A 108 6.50 -7.57 -16.89
N CYS A 109 6.03 -7.74 -15.64
CA CYS A 109 6.63 -7.09 -14.49
C CYS A 109 7.83 -7.86 -13.95
N ILE A 110 7.71 -9.18 -13.81
CA ILE A 110 8.76 -10.02 -13.21
C ILE A 110 9.94 -10.27 -14.17
N ASP A 111 9.80 -10.01 -15.47
CA ASP A 111 10.89 -10.10 -16.43
C ASP A 111 11.98 -9.04 -16.24
N ASP A 112 11.70 -7.96 -15.50
CA ASP A 112 12.72 -7.00 -15.06
C ASP A 112 13.60 -7.56 -13.94
N ILE A 113 13.21 -8.67 -13.30
CA ILE A 113 14.01 -9.34 -12.26
C ILE A 113 15.06 -10.22 -12.96
N PRO A 114 16.37 -10.03 -12.68
CA PRO A 114 17.42 -10.86 -13.25
C PRO A 114 17.18 -12.36 -13.02
N ALA A 115 17.42 -13.18 -14.05
CA ALA A 115 17.13 -14.63 -13.99
C ALA A 115 17.81 -15.34 -12.80
N ASN A 116 19.03 -14.93 -12.44
CA ASN A 116 19.78 -15.45 -11.28
C ASN A 116 19.31 -14.90 -9.92
N ARG A 117 18.21 -14.13 -9.89
CA ARG A 117 17.58 -13.55 -8.70
C ARG A 117 16.12 -13.93 -8.54
N LYS A 118 15.46 -14.45 -9.59
CA LYS A 118 14.03 -14.79 -9.55
C LYS A 118 13.69 -15.77 -8.41
N ASP A 119 14.51 -16.80 -8.20
CA ASP A 119 14.31 -17.83 -7.15
C ASP A 119 14.39 -17.30 -5.70
N ARG A 120 14.94 -16.10 -5.52
CA ARG A 120 15.06 -15.41 -4.22
C ARG A 120 14.15 -14.21 -4.08
N ALA A 121 13.59 -13.72 -5.18
CA ALA A 121 12.70 -12.56 -5.17
C ALA A 121 11.39 -12.92 -4.49
N LEU A 122 11.01 -12.17 -3.44
CA LEU A 122 9.78 -12.42 -2.69
C LEU A 122 8.56 -11.97 -3.50
N ILE A 123 7.40 -12.59 -3.27
CA ILE A 123 6.12 -12.11 -3.77
C ILE A 123 5.08 -12.02 -2.65
N PHE A 124 4.31 -10.92 -2.63
CA PHE A 124 3.23 -10.68 -1.70
C PHE A 124 1.99 -10.15 -2.43
N LEU A 125 0.82 -10.48 -1.93
CA LEU A 125 -0.44 -9.81 -2.23
C LEU A 125 -1.11 -9.37 -0.93
N GLY A 126 -1.39 -8.06 -0.84
CA GLY A 126 -2.19 -7.47 0.22
C GLY A 126 -3.54 -7.04 -0.31
N GLY A 127 -4.61 -7.70 0.14
CA GLY A 127 -5.98 -7.29 -0.11
C GLY A 127 -6.43 -6.21 0.87
N THR A 128 -6.91 -5.07 0.37
CA THR A 128 -7.27 -3.91 1.22
C THR A 128 -8.78 -3.86 1.51
N ALA A 129 -9.36 -2.66 1.73
CA ALA A 129 -10.78 -2.50 2.07
C ALA A 129 -11.75 -3.11 1.06
N GLY A 130 -11.42 -3.16 -0.22
CA GLY A 130 -12.28 -3.78 -1.23
C GLY A 130 -12.51 -5.25 -0.94
N LEU A 131 -11.44 -6.00 -0.66
CA LEU A 131 -11.53 -7.41 -0.28
C LEU A 131 -12.14 -7.60 1.11
N ARG A 132 -11.89 -6.69 2.07
CA ARG A 132 -12.59 -6.71 3.38
C ARG A 132 -14.11 -6.62 3.20
N LEU A 133 -14.61 -5.71 2.36
CA LEU A 133 -16.05 -5.59 2.07
C LEU A 133 -16.59 -6.79 1.30
N PHE A 134 -15.80 -7.32 0.37
CA PHE A 134 -16.19 -8.49 -0.41
C PHE A 134 -16.25 -9.76 0.46
N GLU A 135 -15.33 -9.93 1.40
CA GLU A 135 -15.33 -11.02 2.38
C GLU A 135 -16.59 -11.01 3.25
N MET A 136 -17.01 -9.83 3.71
CA MET A 136 -18.27 -9.67 4.46
C MET A 136 -19.49 -10.11 3.65
N LYS A 137 -19.45 -9.96 2.33
CA LYS A 137 -20.53 -10.38 1.42
C LYS A 137 -20.46 -11.86 1.05
N ASN A 138 -19.25 -12.38 0.82
CA ASN A 138 -19.03 -13.74 0.34
C ASN A 138 -17.65 -14.28 0.77
N SER A 139 -17.53 -14.67 2.03
CA SER A 139 -16.28 -15.21 2.60
C SER A 139 -15.80 -16.48 1.89
N SER A 140 -16.71 -17.40 1.52
CA SER A 140 -16.33 -18.63 0.81
C SER A 140 -15.68 -18.34 -0.55
N TYR A 141 -16.26 -17.43 -1.32
CA TYR A 141 -15.68 -17.00 -2.59
C TYR A 141 -14.34 -16.30 -2.38
N THR A 142 -14.25 -15.43 -1.38
CA THR A 142 -13.02 -14.70 -1.06
C THR A 142 -11.89 -15.65 -0.72
N ASN A 143 -12.15 -16.67 0.09
CA ASN A 143 -11.18 -17.73 0.41
C ASN A 143 -10.76 -18.52 -0.84
N ALA A 144 -11.71 -18.85 -1.72
CA ALA A 144 -11.39 -19.51 -2.99
C ALA A 144 -10.50 -18.62 -3.87
N LEU A 145 -10.75 -17.31 -3.93
CA LEU A 145 -9.94 -16.33 -4.66
C LEU A 145 -8.51 -16.21 -4.14
N LEU A 146 -8.35 -16.13 -2.81
CA LEU A 146 -7.03 -16.12 -2.18
C LEU A 146 -6.30 -17.45 -2.45
N ASN A 147 -6.98 -18.59 -2.37
CA ASN A 147 -6.40 -19.90 -2.67
C ASN A 147 -5.99 -20.07 -4.13
N GLY A 148 -6.82 -19.65 -5.09
CA GLY A 148 -6.46 -19.62 -6.51
C GLY A 148 -5.25 -18.73 -6.78
N THR A 149 -5.15 -17.61 -6.05
CA THR A 149 -3.98 -16.71 -6.14
C THR A 149 -2.72 -17.33 -5.55
N ARG A 150 -2.82 -18.05 -4.44
CA ARG A 150 -1.70 -18.78 -3.84
C ARG A 150 -1.20 -19.89 -4.77
N ALA A 151 -2.12 -20.62 -5.40
CA ALA A 151 -1.78 -21.64 -6.39
C ALA A 151 -1.02 -21.01 -7.57
N TYR A 152 -1.56 -19.93 -8.15
CA TYR A 152 -0.88 -19.20 -9.23
C TYR A 152 0.49 -18.65 -8.82
N PHE A 153 0.62 -18.01 -7.65
CA PHE A 153 1.91 -17.46 -7.20
C PHE A 153 2.99 -18.53 -7.01
N SER A 154 2.60 -19.77 -6.70
CA SER A 154 3.52 -20.90 -6.56
C SER A 154 4.14 -21.35 -7.90
N THR A 155 3.54 -21.00 -9.04
CA THR A 155 4.02 -21.37 -10.37
C THR A 155 5.01 -20.37 -10.97
N LEU A 156 5.17 -19.18 -10.37
CA LEU A 156 5.95 -18.07 -10.93
C LEU A 156 7.48 -18.22 -10.80
N GLY A 157 7.96 -19.23 -10.08
CA GLY A 157 9.40 -19.43 -9.82
C GLY A 157 10.02 -18.37 -8.90
N LEU A 158 9.19 -17.61 -8.18
CA LEU A 158 9.58 -16.64 -7.15
C LEU A 158 9.64 -17.29 -5.75
N LEU A 159 10.24 -16.61 -4.79
CA LEU A 159 10.30 -17.07 -3.40
C LEU A 159 8.93 -16.95 -2.72
N PHE A 160 8.20 -18.07 -2.70
CA PHE A 160 6.86 -18.20 -2.13
C PHE A 160 6.79 -19.41 -1.18
N ARG A 161 7.03 -19.19 0.11
CA ARG A 161 7.16 -20.26 1.12
C ARG A 161 6.15 -20.18 2.27
N ALA A 162 5.47 -19.06 2.42
CA ALA A 162 4.45 -18.85 3.45
C ALA A 162 3.16 -18.32 2.80
N PRO A 163 2.41 -19.15 2.05
CA PRO A 163 1.28 -18.70 1.23
C PRO A 163 0.23 -17.90 1.98
N GLU A 164 -0.08 -18.30 3.22
CA GLU A 164 -1.08 -17.64 4.07
C GLU A 164 -0.67 -16.24 4.52
N SER A 165 0.63 -16.00 4.76
CA SER A 165 1.12 -14.67 5.14
C SER A 165 1.47 -13.80 3.94
N GLN A 166 1.84 -14.45 2.82
CA GLN A 166 2.22 -13.78 1.57
C GLN A 166 1.01 -13.38 0.73
N VAL A 167 -0.12 -14.10 0.77
CA VAL A 167 -1.36 -13.74 0.08
C VAL A 167 -2.49 -13.71 1.09
N ARG A 168 -2.88 -12.49 1.50
CA ARG A 168 -3.93 -12.29 2.51
C ARG A 168 -4.62 -10.94 2.37
N ILE A 169 -5.75 -10.82 3.06
CA ILE A 169 -6.37 -9.53 3.35
C ILE A 169 -5.63 -8.91 4.52
N ILE A 170 -5.15 -7.68 4.35
CA ILE A 170 -4.50 -6.92 5.42
C ILE A 170 -5.55 -6.18 6.25
N SER A 171 -5.29 -6.04 7.54
CA SER A 171 -6.14 -5.19 8.39
C SER A 171 -5.99 -3.72 7.98
N GLY A 172 -7.01 -2.92 8.28
CA GLY A 172 -6.96 -1.49 7.94
C GLY A 172 -5.84 -0.74 8.66
N SER A 173 -5.48 -1.14 9.88
CA SER A 173 -4.35 -0.54 10.60
C SER A 173 -3.00 -0.92 9.99
N GLU A 174 -2.83 -2.17 9.51
CA GLU A 174 -1.63 -2.58 8.77
C GLU A 174 -1.47 -1.80 7.46
N GLU A 175 -2.56 -1.54 6.75
CA GLU A 175 -2.58 -0.71 5.54
C GLU A 175 -2.08 0.72 5.85
N GLY A 176 -2.64 1.35 6.89
CA GLY A 176 -2.22 2.69 7.33
C GLY A 176 -0.77 2.74 7.81
N LEU A 177 -0.33 1.75 8.60
CA LEU A 177 1.07 1.67 9.08
C LEU A 177 2.05 1.47 7.93
N SER A 178 1.70 0.63 6.95
CA SER A 178 2.55 0.40 5.79
C SER A 178 2.73 1.71 5.01
N GLY A 179 1.65 2.47 4.78
CA GLY A 179 1.72 3.81 4.20
C GLY A 179 2.58 4.79 5.01
N TRP A 180 2.44 4.78 6.34
CA TRP A 180 3.26 5.60 7.24
C TRP A 180 4.75 5.26 7.17
N ILE A 181 5.11 3.98 7.17
CA ILE A 181 6.49 3.50 7.02
C ILE A 181 7.03 3.94 5.66
N SER A 182 6.29 3.68 4.58
CA SER A 182 6.71 4.03 3.22
C SER A 182 6.97 5.53 3.07
N ALA A 183 6.05 6.38 3.53
CA ALA A 183 6.21 7.83 3.42
C ALA A 183 7.42 8.32 4.21
N ASN A 184 7.56 7.90 5.47
CA ASN A 184 8.66 8.35 6.32
C ASN A 184 10.02 7.78 5.87
N MET A 185 10.06 6.58 5.29
CA MET A 185 11.26 6.03 4.66
C MET A 185 11.67 6.85 3.44
N LEU A 186 10.73 7.19 2.56
CA LEU A 186 11.00 7.98 1.35
C LEU A 186 11.47 9.40 1.69
N MET A 187 10.82 10.04 2.67
CA MET A 187 11.24 11.34 3.21
C MET A 187 12.57 11.28 3.97
N GLY A 188 13.02 10.08 4.34
CA GLY A 188 14.27 9.85 5.05
C GLY A 188 14.19 10.10 6.56
N GLU A 189 12.99 10.26 7.10
CA GLU A 189 12.77 10.51 8.53
C GLU A 189 13.15 9.29 9.37
N LEU A 190 12.89 8.07 8.88
CA LEU A 190 13.20 6.83 9.62
C LEU A 190 14.70 6.54 9.76
N PHE A 191 15.55 7.21 8.98
CA PHE A 191 17.01 7.06 9.04
C PHE A 191 17.69 8.12 9.93
N LYS A 192 16.92 9.07 10.47
CA LYS A 192 17.43 10.07 11.41
C LYS A 192 17.50 9.44 12.79
N ASN A 193 18.70 9.20 13.29
CA ASN A 193 18.92 8.55 14.58
C ASN A 193 18.16 9.27 15.71
N ASN A 194 17.37 8.50 16.47
CA ASN A 194 16.70 8.91 17.71
C ASN A 194 15.77 10.13 17.60
N LYS A 195 15.10 10.33 16.46
CA LYS A 195 14.15 11.43 16.25
C LYS A 195 12.73 10.96 15.86
N PRO A 196 12.09 10.05 16.62
CA PRO A 196 10.79 9.48 16.25
C PRO A 196 9.67 10.53 16.14
N LEU A 197 9.77 11.62 16.91
CA LEU A 197 8.80 12.72 16.92
C LEU A 197 8.87 13.64 15.69
N GLU A 198 9.90 13.51 14.85
CA GLU A 198 10.06 14.31 13.62
C GLU A 198 9.40 13.67 12.39
N THR A 199 8.82 12.48 12.54
CA THR A 199 8.11 11.77 11.47
C THR A 199 6.84 12.51 11.02
N TYR A 200 6.44 12.31 9.78
CA TYR A 200 5.17 12.78 9.24
C TYR A 200 4.04 11.87 9.71
N GLY A 201 2.87 12.45 9.96
CA GLY A 201 1.61 11.72 9.88
C GLY A 201 1.25 11.42 8.43
N VAL A 202 0.46 10.39 8.20
CA VAL A 202 0.00 10.00 6.86
C VAL A 202 -1.51 9.82 6.88
N SER A 203 -2.17 10.41 5.88
CA SER A 203 -3.56 10.12 5.56
C SER A 203 -3.65 9.53 4.16
N ASP A 204 -4.23 8.35 4.08
CA ASP A 204 -4.45 7.63 2.83
C ASP A 204 -5.95 7.59 2.54
N MET A 205 -6.35 7.95 1.32
CA MET A 205 -7.74 7.81 0.88
C MET A 205 -7.79 6.86 -0.31
N GLY A 206 -8.24 5.64 -0.04
CA GLY A 206 -8.58 4.65 -1.06
C GLY A 206 -10.03 4.78 -1.54
N GLY A 207 -10.46 3.84 -2.37
CA GLY A 207 -11.85 3.78 -2.85
C GLY A 207 -12.84 3.33 -1.77
N ALA A 208 -12.44 2.40 -0.89
CA ALA A 208 -13.33 1.77 0.09
C ALA A 208 -13.06 2.13 1.57
N SER A 209 -11.86 2.59 1.92
CA SER A 209 -11.54 3.13 3.24
C SER A 209 -10.60 4.31 3.15
N THR A 210 -10.48 5.04 4.26
CA THR A 210 -9.41 6.01 4.48
C THR A 210 -8.69 5.70 5.78
N GLN A 211 -7.40 5.99 5.84
CA GLN A 211 -6.52 5.70 6.96
C GLN A 211 -5.91 6.99 7.50
N LEU A 212 -5.61 6.98 8.79
CA LEU A 212 -4.83 8.00 9.45
C LEU A 212 -3.83 7.33 10.39
N SER A 213 -2.54 7.63 10.18
CA SER A 213 -1.46 7.04 10.95
C SER A 213 -0.41 8.10 11.32
N PHE A 214 0.00 8.16 12.58
CA PHE A 214 1.01 9.12 13.06
C PHE A 214 1.62 8.69 14.39
N ILE A 215 2.76 9.28 14.77
CA ILE A 215 3.42 9.01 16.06
C ILE A 215 2.54 9.50 17.22
N SER A 216 2.27 8.62 18.18
CA SER A 216 1.41 8.89 19.34
C SER A 216 1.72 7.94 20.52
N PRO A 217 2.76 8.22 21.34
CA PRO A 217 3.07 7.48 22.56
C PRO A 217 1.94 7.46 23.60
N ASP A 218 1.05 8.45 23.56
CA ASP A 218 -0.10 8.54 24.47
C ASP A 218 -1.37 7.87 23.91
N ALA A 219 -1.28 7.16 22.77
CA ALA A 219 -2.42 6.45 22.20
C ALA A 219 -2.89 5.33 23.14
N LEU A 220 -4.16 5.38 23.53
CA LEU A 220 -4.83 4.37 24.37
C LEU A 220 -5.33 3.18 23.55
N TYR A 221 -5.79 3.45 22.33
CA TYR A 221 -6.31 2.46 21.39
C TYR A 221 -5.67 2.63 20.02
N HIS A 222 -5.72 1.58 19.19
CA HIS A 222 -5.11 1.56 17.85
C HIS A 222 -3.61 1.93 17.86
N ARG A 223 -2.93 1.62 18.96
CA ARG A 223 -1.49 1.81 19.13
C ARG A 223 -0.72 0.62 18.57
N PHE A 224 0.35 0.91 17.85
CA PHE A 224 1.27 -0.07 17.30
C PHE A 224 2.70 0.33 17.65
N ASN A 225 3.41 -0.62 18.26
CA ASN A 225 4.80 -0.47 18.65
C ASN A 225 5.68 -1.24 17.67
N MET A 226 6.66 -0.57 17.08
CA MET A 226 7.56 -1.15 16.09
C MET A 226 8.98 -0.62 16.27
N SER A 227 9.96 -1.49 16.11
CA SER A 227 11.38 -1.12 16.10
C SER A 227 11.88 -1.08 14.66
N LEU A 228 12.18 0.11 14.15
CA LEU A 228 12.68 0.33 12.80
C LEU A 228 14.04 1.03 12.88
N PHE A 229 15.06 0.48 12.22
CA PHE A 229 16.41 1.05 12.18
C PHE A 229 16.97 1.41 13.58
N ASN A 230 16.83 0.48 14.54
CA ASN A 230 17.22 0.64 15.95
C ASN A 230 16.52 1.79 16.70
N THR A 231 15.39 2.27 16.20
CA THR A 231 14.54 3.25 16.89
C THR A 231 13.16 2.65 17.12
N ASP A 232 12.64 2.81 18.34
CA ASP A 232 11.28 2.40 18.69
C ASP A 232 10.29 3.51 18.33
N TYR A 233 9.22 3.12 17.65
CA TYR A 233 8.14 4.00 17.22
C TYR A 233 6.82 3.51 17.81
N GLU A 234 6.08 4.42 18.42
CA GLU A 234 4.77 4.18 19.01
C GLU A 234 3.74 4.98 18.24
N THR A 235 3.00 4.30 17.38
CA THR A 235 2.17 4.91 16.35
C THR A 235 0.70 4.66 16.63
N TYR A 236 -0.14 5.65 16.38
CA TYR A 236 -1.57 5.45 16.21
C TYR A 236 -1.83 5.11 14.74
N SER A 237 -2.68 4.13 14.46
CA SER A 237 -3.12 3.81 13.09
C SER A 237 -4.55 3.28 13.06
N HIS A 238 -5.44 4.03 12.42
CA HIS A 238 -6.85 3.67 12.27
C HIS A 238 -7.30 3.72 10.82
N SER A 239 -8.28 2.87 10.47
CA SER A 239 -8.88 2.77 9.14
C SER A 239 -10.39 2.87 9.23
N TYR A 240 -10.94 3.89 8.58
CA TYR A 240 -12.37 4.13 8.48
C TYR A 240 -12.91 3.40 7.25
N LEU A 241 -13.39 2.17 7.45
CA LEU A 241 -14.06 1.40 6.40
C LEU A 241 -15.35 2.12 5.96
N CYS A 242 -15.67 2.07 4.67
CA CYS A 242 -16.78 2.80 4.04
C CYS A 242 -16.59 4.32 3.91
N TYR A 243 -15.45 4.86 4.34
CA TYR A 243 -15.08 6.27 4.19
C TYR A 243 -14.04 6.53 3.10
N GLY A 244 -13.71 5.50 2.30
CA GLY A 244 -12.99 5.73 1.04
C GLY A 244 -13.87 6.45 0.03
N ALA A 245 -13.27 7.13 -0.95
CA ALA A 245 -13.96 8.07 -1.83
C ALA A 245 -15.19 7.48 -2.55
N GLU A 246 -15.08 6.24 -3.07
CA GLU A 246 -16.17 5.59 -3.80
C GLU A 246 -17.28 5.09 -2.86
N GLN A 247 -16.92 4.39 -1.79
CA GLN A 247 -17.92 3.87 -0.85
C GLN A 247 -18.62 5.00 -0.10
N PHE A 248 -17.89 6.06 0.24
CA PHE A 248 -18.48 7.28 0.79
C PHE A 248 -19.51 7.86 -0.18
N ARG A 249 -19.18 7.95 -1.48
CA ARG A 249 -20.11 8.39 -2.51
C ARG A 249 -21.35 7.50 -2.61
N TYR A 250 -21.23 6.18 -2.59
CA TYR A 250 -22.41 5.30 -2.67
C TYR A 250 -23.33 5.42 -1.45
N VAL A 251 -22.75 5.55 -0.25
CA VAL A 251 -23.53 5.85 0.95
C VAL A 251 -24.24 7.20 0.79
N TYR A 252 -23.59 8.20 0.16
CA TYR A 252 -24.20 9.52 -0.11
C TYR A 252 -25.42 9.40 -1.02
N LEU A 253 -25.32 8.63 -2.11
CA LEU A 253 -26.44 8.40 -3.01
C LEU A 253 -27.61 7.73 -2.28
N GLY A 254 -27.34 6.71 -1.44
CA GLY A 254 -28.38 6.04 -0.64
C GLY A 254 -29.08 7.00 0.34
N GLN A 255 -28.33 7.88 1.01
CA GLN A 255 -28.91 8.89 1.90
C GLN A 255 -29.75 9.92 1.16
N MET A 256 -29.31 10.38 -0.01
CA MET A 256 -30.06 11.32 -0.84
C MET A 256 -31.40 10.72 -1.30
N ILE A 257 -31.39 9.45 -1.73
CA ILE A 257 -32.63 8.73 -2.10
C ILE A 257 -33.58 8.65 -0.90
N ASN A 258 -33.06 8.29 0.27
CA ASN A 258 -33.87 8.19 1.49
C ASN A 258 -34.40 9.56 1.94
N ALA A 259 -33.59 10.62 1.87
CA ALA A 259 -34.00 11.99 2.20
C ALA A 259 -35.10 12.51 1.26
N MET A 260 -35.13 12.04 0.01
CA MET A 260 -36.17 12.32 -0.97
C MET A 260 -37.32 11.29 -0.93
N ASN A 261 -37.48 10.56 0.18
CA ASN A 261 -38.54 9.59 0.41
C ASN A 261 -38.66 8.53 -0.70
N GLY A 262 -37.50 8.08 -1.22
CA GLY A 262 -37.44 7.06 -2.28
C GLY A 262 -37.72 7.57 -3.70
N SER A 263 -37.74 8.89 -3.94
CA SER A 263 -37.88 9.46 -5.28
C SER A 263 -36.85 8.88 -6.26
N GLN A 264 -37.29 8.57 -7.48
CA GLN A 264 -36.40 8.16 -8.58
C GLN A 264 -35.71 9.35 -9.26
N LEU A 265 -36.16 10.58 -9.02
CA LEU A 265 -35.53 11.80 -9.51
C LEU A 265 -34.96 12.59 -8.33
N ILE A 266 -33.64 12.79 -8.31
CA ILE A 266 -32.92 13.40 -7.19
C ILE A 266 -32.14 14.62 -7.67
N ASN A 267 -32.37 15.77 -7.06
CA ASN A 267 -31.53 16.95 -7.26
C ASN A 267 -30.28 16.83 -6.39
N ASP A 268 -29.12 16.73 -7.02
CA ASP A 268 -27.83 16.53 -6.36
C ASP A 268 -27.06 17.87 -6.29
N PRO A 269 -26.81 18.42 -5.09
CA PRO A 269 -26.02 19.65 -4.95
C PRO A 269 -24.54 19.49 -5.25
N CYS A 270 -24.00 18.27 -5.16
CA CYS A 270 -22.57 18.00 -5.36
C CYS A 270 -22.19 17.77 -6.83
N LEU A 271 -23.15 17.42 -7.69
CA LEU A 271 -22.93 17.28 -9.13
C LEU A 271 -22.98 18.65 -9.83
N GLN A 272 -22.23 18.76 -10.93
CA GLN A 272 -22.21 19.95 -11.78
C GLN A 272 -23.60 20.27 -12.33
N ASN A 273 -23.93 21.56 -12.44
CA ASN A 273 -25.27 21.98 -12.87
C ASN A 273 -25.63 21.40 -14.25
N GLY A 274 -26.76 20.68 -14.34
CA GLY A 274 -27.23 20.02 -15.55
C GLY A 274 -26.57 18.67 -15.87
N TYR A 275 -25.57 18.23 -15.09
CA TYR A 275 -25.01 16.88 -15.23
C TYR A 275 -26.01 15.85 -14.72
N THR A 276 -26.22 14.78 -15.48
CA THR A 276 -27.15 13.71 -15.11
C THR A 276 -26.44 12.38 -15.01
N GLN A 277 -26.78 11.58 -14.00
CA GLN A 277 -26.26 10.23 -13.84
C GLN A 277 -27.30 9.29 -13.27
N ASP A 278 -27.41 8.11 -13.88
CA ASP A 278 -28.34 7.06 -13.48
C ASP A 278 -27.63 5.95 -12.67
N PHE A 279 -28.34 5.44 -11.67
CA PHE A 279 -27.91 4.28 -10.88
C PHE A 279 -29.09 3.34 -10.67
N THR A 280 -28.87 2.04 -10.87
CA THR A 280 -29.86 1.03 -10.48
C THR A 280 -29.84 0.82 -8.97
N TYR A 281 -30.93 0.30 -8.41
CA TYR A 281 -30.98 -0.14 -7.01
C TYR A 281 -29.77 -1.00 -6.63
N ASN A 282 -29.41 -1.96 -7.48
CA ASN A 282 -28.30 -2.87 -7.21
C ASN A 282 -26.93 -2.16 -7.24
N ASN A 283 -26.77 -1.08 -8.00
CA ASN A 283 -25.52 -0.30 -7.98
C ASN A 283 -25.28 0.40 -6.64
N ILE A 284 -26.34 0.67 -5.85
CA ILE A 284 -26.27 1.42 -4.59
C ILE A 284 -26.55 0.49 -3.40
N PHE A 285 -27.77 -0.02 -3.28
CA PHE A 285 -28.27 -0.67 -2.07
C PHE A 285 -27.79 -2.13 -1.88
N SER A 286 -27.10 -2.72 -2.86
CA SER A 286 -26.47 -4.04 -2.71
C SER A 286 -25.07 -3.99 -2.07
N LEU A 287 -24.53 -2.79 -1.83
CA LEU A 287 -23.21 -2.57 -1.27
C LEU A 287 -23.26 -2.66 0.26
N PRO A 288 -22.36 -3.42 0.93
CA PRO A 288 -22.37 -3.56 2.39
C PRO A 288 -22.33 -2.23 3.15
N CYS A 289 -21.56 -1.26 2.64
CA CYS A 289 -21.47 0.07 3.24
C CYS A 289 -22.80 0.81 3.23
N VAL A 290 -23.57 0.71 2.14
CA VAL A 290 -24.89 1.35 2.03
C VAL A 290 -25.90 0.61 2.90
N GLN A 291 -25.89 -0.72 2.92
CA GLN A 291 -26.79 -1.51 3.77
C GLN A 291 -26.63 -1.16 5.26
N ASN A 292 -25.40 -0.99 5.73
CA ASN A 292 -25.13 -0.71 7.13
C ASN A 292 -25.35 0.75 7.53
N ARG A 293 -25.14 1.71 6.61
CA ARG A 293 -25.18 3.14 6.94
C ARG A 293 -26.39 3.88 6.38
N SER A 294 -27.08 3.31 5.39
CA SER A 294 -28.12 3.98 4.60
C SER A 294 -29.03 2.95 3.94
N ALA A 295 -29.55 2.01 4.74
CA ALA A 295 -30.44 0.97 4.28
C ALA A 295 -31.62 1.56 3.49
N PRO A 296 -32.07 0.88 2.41
CA PRO A 296 -33.18 1.37 1.60
C PRO A 296 -34.48 1.41 2.41
N LEU A 297 -35.35 2.36 2.11
CA LEU A 297 -36.70 2.39 2.66
C LEU A 297 -37.50 1.14 2.19
N PRO A 298 -38.38 0.57 3.03
CA PRO A 298 -38.98 -0.76 2.78
C PRO A 298 -39.79 -0.88 1.49
N TYR A 299 -40.29 0.24 0.96
CA TYR A 299 -41.14 0.31 -0.22
C TYR A 299 -40.37 0.65 -1.51
N ILE A 300 -39.05 0.86 -1.44
CA ILE A 300 -38.22 1.06 -2.63
C ILE A 300 -38.12 -0.26 -3.40
N ASN A 301 -38.55 -0.27 -4.67
CA ASN A 301 -38.50 -1.46 -5.50
C ASN A 301 -37.05 -1.76 -5.94
N THR A 302 -36.64 -3.03 -5.85
CA THR A 302 -35.31 -3.52 -6.27
C THR A 302 -35.04 -3.40 -7.77
N SER A 303 -36.07 -3.17 -8.58
CA SER A 303 -35.97 -2.87 -10.02
C SER A 303 -35.87 -1.37 -10.33
N SER A 304 -35.85 -0.51 -9.31
CA SER A 304 -35.80 0.95 -9.50
C SER A 304 -34.48 1.41 -10.12
N THR A 305 -34.59 2.44 -10.95
CA THR A 305 -33.45 3.26 -11.40
C THR A 305 -33.63 4.67 -10.87
N PHE A 306 -32.54 5.26 -10.40
CA PHE A 306 -32.49 6.59 -9.79
C PHE A 306 -31.66 7.51 -10.67
N THR A 307 -32.25 8.63 -11.08
CA THR A 307 -31.63 9.67 -11.88
C THR A 307 -31.25 10.85 -10.99
N PHE A 308 -29.95 11.11 -10.89
CA PHE A 308 -29.41 12.25 -10.15
C PHE A 308 -29.14 13.40 -11.13
N ILE A 309 -29.67 14.59 -10.84
CA ILE A 309 -29.51 15.80 -11.63
C ILE A 309 -28.71 16.81 -10.81
N GLY A 310 -27.55 17.22 -11.33
CA GLY A 310 -26.69 18.18 -10.67
C GLY A 310 -27.26 19.58 -10.67
N THR A 311 -27.13 20.24 -9.52
CA THR A 311 -27.55 21.64 -9.32
C THR A 311 -26.36 22.58 -9.05
N GLY A 312 -25.16 22.05 -8.83
CA GLY A 312 -23.94 22.84 -8.64
C GLY A 312 -23.94 23.74 -7.40
N ASN A 313 -24.52 23.29 -6.29
CA ASN A 313 -24.65 24.08 -5.07
C ASN A 313 -23.64 23.64 -3.99
N TYR A 314 -22.49 24.31 -3.92
CA TYR A 314 -21.43 24.01 -2.97
C TYR A 314 -21.89 24.01 -1.50
N SER A 315 -22.65 25.02 -1.07
CA SER A 315 -23.08 25.13 0.33
C SER A 315 -24.01 23.98 0.72
N ALA A 316 -24.97 23.63 -0.14
CA ALA A 316 -25.85 22.49 0.10
C ALA A 316 -25.09 21.16 0.07
N CYS A 317 -24.15 21.00 -0.87
CA CYS A 317 -23.29 19.82 -0.95
C CYS A 317 -22.45 19.66 0.33
N SER A 318 -21.75 20.72 0.72
CA SER A 318 -20.89 20.73 1.91
C SER A 318 -21.68 20.41 3.18
N ASN A 319 -22.86 21.02 3.36
CA ASN A 319 -23.72 20.73 4.51
C ASN A 319 -24.18 19.26 4.52
N PHE A 320 -24.60 18.72 3.36
CA PHE A 320 -25.01 17.32 3.29
C PHE A 320 -23.84 16.37 3.57
N VAL A 321 -22.64 16.68 3.06
CA VAL A 321 -21.43 15.87 3.30
C VAL A 321 -21.00 15.91 4.76
N GLN A 322 -20.99 17.08 5.40
CA GLN A 322 -20.58 17.23 6.81
C GLN A 322 -21.50 16.48 7.78
N ASN A 323 -22.81 16.45 7.51
CA ASN A 323 -23.78 15.73 8.34
C ASN A 323 -23.61 14.20 8.36
N ARG A 324 -22.67 13.65 7.58
CA ARG A 324 -22.40 12.22 7.52
C ARG A 324 -21.44 11.71 8.57
N TYR A 325 -20.70 12.62 9.19
CA TYR A 325 -19.77 12.32 10.26
C TYR A 325 -20.53 12.47 11.58
N ASP A 326 -20.81 11.36 12.28
CA ASP A 326 -21.48 11.43 13.57
C ASP A 326 -20.48 11.85 14.66
N THR A 327 -20.60 13.08 15.13
CA THR A 327 -19.79 13.61 16.25
C THR A 327 -20.60 13.74 17.53
N SER A 328 -21.82 13.20 17.59
CA SER A 328 -22.72 13.36 18.73
C SER A 328 -22.36 12.48 19.93
N VAL A 329 -21.69 11.35 19.68
CA VAL A 329 -21.30 10.37 20.70
C VAL A 329 -19.77 10.22 20.72
N CYS A 330 -19.19 10.34 21.91
CA CYS A 330 -17.79 9.97 22.17
C CYS A 330 -17.65 9.32 23.54
N THR A 331 -17.39 8.01 23.58
CA THR A 331 -17.24 7.19 24.78
C THR A 331 -15.78 7.02 25.20
N THR A 332 -14.86 7.67 24.51
CA THR A 332 -13.43 7.67 24.81
C THR A 332 -12.97 9.11 25.10
N PRO A 333 -11.75 9.35 25.63
CA PRO A 333 -11.34 10.71 25.99
C PRO A 333 -11.35 11.71 24.83
N THR A 334 -11.08 11.24 23.61
CA THR A 334 -11.09 12.03 22.39
C THR A 334 -11.54 11.16 21.22
N CYS A 335 -12.45 11.67 20.39
CA CYS A 335 -12.89 10.99 19.18
C CYS A 335 -12.69 11.85 17.94
N SER A 336 -12.62 11.19 16.79
CA SER A 336 -12.82 11.81 15.48
C SER A 336 -14.31 11.93 15.18
N PHE A 337 -14.92 10.86 14.66
CA PHE A 337 -16.34 10.69 14.36
C PHE A 337 -16.74 9.22 14.52
N ASP A 338 -18.03 8.90 14.47
CA ASP A 338 -18.60 7.56 14.65
C ASP A 338 -18.13 6.87 15.94
N ASN A 339 -17.96 7.64 17.02
CA ASN A 339 -17.46 7.15 18.30
C ASN A 339 -16.06 6.47 18.23
N VAL A 340 -15.24 6.84 17.24
CA VAL A 340 -13.89 6.29 17.07
C VAL A 340 -12.87 7.11 17.84
N TYR A 341 -12.09 6.45 18.70
CA TYR A 341 -10.98 7.09 19.41
C TYR A 341 -9.92 7.61 18.44
N GLN A 342 -9.51 8.87 18.64
CA GLN A 342 -8.37 9.46 17.96
C GLN A 342 -7.58 10.33 18.95
N PRO A 343 -6.29 10.06 19.21
CA PRO A 343 -5.47 10.92 20.05
C PRO A 343 -5.23 12.27 19.36
N LYS A 344 -4.94 13.30 20.16
CA LYS A 344 -4.47 14.57 19.62
C LYS A 344 -3.03 14.40 19.12
N PRO A 345 -2.66 14.93 17.94
CA PRO A 345 -1.26 14.98 17.54
C PRO A 345 -0.41 15.65 18.62
N ILE A 346 0.75 15.05 18.92
CA ILE A 346 1.64 15.45 20.04
C ILE A 346 2.10 16.91 19.90
N ALA A 347 2.29 17.36 18.67
CA ALA A 347 2.67 18.73 18.37
C ALA A 347 1.65 19.36 17.41
N SER A 348 1.29 20.61 17.65
CA SER A 348 0.52 21.44 16.70
C SER A 348 1.26 21.63 15.37
N THR A 349 2.56 21.32 15.33
CA THR A 349 3.44 21.42 14.16
C THR A 349 3.62 20.09 13.43
N LEU A 350 2.98 18.99 13.86
CA LEU A 350 3.09 17.71 13.16
C LEU A 350 2.57 17.85 11.74
N LYS A 351 3.43 17.53 10.76
CA LYS A 351 3.09 17.61 9.35
C LYS A 351 2.46 16.31 8.89
N PHE A 352 1.48 16.42 8.00
CA PHE A 352 0.81 15.27 7.39
C PHE A 352 1.10 15.20 5.89
N ILE A 353 1.30 13.98 5.39
CA ILE A 353 1.34 13.67 3.97
C ILE A 353 0.01 13.00 3.62
N ALA A 354 -0.72 13.61 2.69
CA ALA A 354 -1.97 13.07 2.17
C ALA A 354 -1.70 12.40 0.81
N ILE A 355 -2.01 11.11 0.69
CA ILE A 355 -1.69 10.29 -0.49
C ILE A 355 -2.96 9.73 -1.17
N SER A 356 -2.77 9.05 -2.30
CA SER A 356 -3.83 8.37 -3.06
C SER A 356 -4.91 9.34 -3.56
N ALA A 357 -6.20 9.10 -3.25
CA ALA A 357 -7.29 9.93 -3.78
C ALA A 357 -7.24 11.37 -3.26
N TRP A 358 -6.61 11.63 -2.10
CA TRP A 358 -6.32 12.99 -1.66
C TRP A 358 -5.46 13.72 -2.69
N TYR A 359 -4.32 13.13 -3.06
CA TYR A 359 -3.40 13.73 -4.01
C TYR A 359 -4.06 13.93 -5.37
N SER A 360 -4.73 12.91 -5.91
CA SER A 360 -5.38 13.02 -7.23
C SER A 360 -6.47 14.07 -7.25
N THR A 361 -7.30 14.18 -6.20
CA THR A 361 -8.41 15.15 -6.17
C THR A 361 -7.93 16.60 -6.13
N PHE A 362 -6.80 16.88 -5.47
CA PHE A 362 -6.26 18.24 -5.37
C PHE A 362 -5.31 18.63 -6.50
N HIS A 363 -4.83 17.67 -7.31
CA HIS A 363 -3.86 17.91 -8.39
C HIS A 363 -4.40 17.62 -9.81
N THR A 364 -5.69 17.27 -9.93
CA THR A 364 -6.44 17.28 -11.20
C THR A 364 -7.24 18.56 -11.32
#